data_AF-A0A0G0PP56-F1
#
_entry.id   AF-A0A0G0PP56-F1
#
_cell.length_a   1.000
_cell.length_b   1.000
_cell.length_c   1.000
_cell.angle_alpha   90.00
_cell.angle_beta   90.00
_cell.angle_gamma   90.00
#
_symmetry.space_group_name_H-M   'P 1'
#
loop_
_entity.id
_entity.type
_entity.pdbx_description
1 polymer ?
#
loop_
_entity_poly.entity_id
_entity_poly.type
_entity_poly.pdbx_seq_one_letter_code
_entity_poly.pdbx_strand_id
1 'polypeptide(L)'
;MNENEEKSPEEIAEALKTQLEEKEKVLVEKQAEIEKLKDKEFNFKRLRDMTEEELGRLSVVEKSLMQKQEKLEEESKSFASKVIESHKNDSLAVLVGDDADMKKKVLFHYERLKDEAVTKEEIASKMREAWLLAGGIKSFSTTPISGGLDSYYPSPTSFKKGTELTETQKELAKAMGIKDEDLKKYNK
;
A
#
# COMPACT_ATOMS: atom_id res chain seq x y z
N MET A 1 -24.70 -94.11 -21.70
CA MET A 1 -24.66 -93.92 -20.24
C MET A 1 -24.65 -92.42 -20.03
N ASN A 2 -25.84 -91.84 -19.81
CA ASN A 2 -25.99 -90.43 -19.44
C ASN A 2 -26.42 -90.45 -17.98
N GLU A 3 -25.49 -90.19 -17.08
CA GLU A 3 -25.79 -89.93 -15.68
C GLU A 3 -26.44 -88.55 -15.62
N ASN A 4 -27.77 -88.52 -15.57
CA ASN A 4 -28.52 -87.34 -15.14
C ASN A 4 -28.30 -87.23 -13.63
N GLU A 5 -27.36 -86.37 -13.24
CA GLU A 5 -27.27 -85.87 -11.87
C GLU A 5 -28.53 -85.03 -11.59
N GLU A 6 -29.57 -85.66 -11.05
CA GLU A 6 -30.72 -84.98 -10.47
C GLU A 6 -30.24 -84.22 -9.23
N LYS A 7 -29.99 -82.91 -9.41
CA LYS A 7 -29.67 -81.99 -8.32
C LYS A 7 -30.74 -82.07 -7.24
N SER A 8 -30.30 -82.20 -5.99
CA SER A 8 -31.17 -82.26 -4.83
C SER A 8 -32.09 -81.02 -4.76
N PRO A 9 -33.35 -81.13 -4.31
CA PRO A 9 -34.21 -79.97 -4.10
C PRO A 9 -33.58 -78.90 -3.19
N GLU A 10 -32.63 -79.29 -2.33
CA GLU A 10 -31.85 -78.37 -1.50
C GLU A 10 -30.84 -77.55 -2.32
N GLU A 11 -30.16 -78.17 -3.30
CA GLU A 11 -29.22 -77.48 -4.20
C GLU A 11 -29.94 -76.50 -5.14
N ILE A 12 -31.17 -76.81 -5.54
CA ILE A 12 -32.01 -75.92 -6.34
C ILE A 12 -32.47 -74.72 -5.49
N ALA A 13 -32.82 -74.94 -4.22
CA ALA A 13 -33.20 -73.86 -3.31
C ALA A 13 -32.00 -72.93 -2.98
N GLU A 14 -30.80 -73.47 -2.85
CA GLU A 14 -29.57 -72.69 -2.67
C GLU A 14 -29.18 -71.89 -3.92
N ALA A 15 -29.30 -72.49 -5.11
CA ALA A 15 -29.09 -71.80 -6.38
C ALA A 15 -30.10 -70.66 -6.60
N LEU A 16 -31.35 -70.83 -6.17
CA LEU A 16 -32.36 -69.78 -6.24
C LEU A 16 -32.10 -68.65 -5.25
N LYS A 17 -31.63 -68.96 -4.03
CA LYS A 17 -31.25 -67.94 -3.04
C LYS A 17 -30.07 -67.10 -3.52
N THR A 18 -29.03 -67.73 -4.05
CA THR A 18 -27.87 -67.01 -4.60
C THR A 18 -28.25 -66.11 -5.78
N GLN A 19 -29.13 -66.57 -6.68
CA GLN A 19 -29.65 -65.72 -7.77
C GLN A 19 -30.52 -64.56 -7.27
N LEU A 20 -31.27 -64.75 -6.17
CA LEU A 20 -32.07 -63.69 -5.56
C LEU A 20 -31.15 -62.62 -4.93
N GLU A 21 -30.14 -63.04 -4.19
CA GLU A 21 -29.14 -62.16 -3.60
C GLU A 21 -28.34 -61.38 -4.67
N GLU A 22 -27.97 -62.01 -5.79
CA GLU A 22 -27.33 -61.33 -6.91
C GLU A 22 -28.25 -60.29 -7.56
N LYS A 23 -29.53 -60.61 -7.77
CA LYS A 23 -30.50 -59.66 -8.33
C LYS A 23 -30.79 -58.49 -7.40
N GLU A 24 -30.84 -58.73 -6.09
CA GLU A 24 -30.99 -57.67 -5.09
C GLU A 24 -29.77 -56.74 -5.08
N LYS A 25 -28.55 -57.29 -5.15
CA LYS A 25 -27.32 -56.48 -5.27
C LYS A 25 -27.34 -55.62 -6.53
N VAL A 26 -27.69 -56.20 -7.68
CA VAL A 26 -27.79 -55.45 -8.95
C VAL A 26 -28.87 -54.37 -8.88
N LEU A 27 -30.00 -54.63 -8.21
CA LEU A 27 -31.05 -53.62 -8.01
C LEU A 27 -30.56 -52.43 -7.18
N VAL A 28 -29.86 -52.70 -6.07
CA VAL A 28 -29.29 -51.66 -5.21
C VAL A 28 -28.24 -50.84 -5.96
N GLU A 29 -27.35 -51.50 -6.70
CA GLU A 29 -26.35 -50.82 -7.53
C GLU A 29 -26.99 -49.93 -8.60
N LYS A 30 -28.03 -50.43 -9.28
CA LYS A 30 -28.76 -49.67 -10.30
C LYS A 30 -29.56 -48.52 -9.72
N GLN A 31 -30.13 -48.67 -8.53
CA GLN A 31 -30.79 -47.56 -7.82
C GLN A 31 -29.79 -46.46 -7.43
N ALA A 32 -28.63 -46.83 -6.89
CA ALA A 32 -27.56 -45.88 -6.58
C ALA A 32 -27.02 -45.17 -7.83
N GLU A 33 -26.95 -45.86 -8.97
CA GLU A 33 -26.56 -45.28 -10.26
C GLU A 33 -27.62 -44.29 -10.78
N ILE A 34 -28.91 -44.63 -10.65
CA ILE A 34 -30.02 -43.74 -11.01
C ILE A 34 -30.05 -42.48 -10.13
N GLU A 35 -29.82 -42.59 -8.83
CA GLU A 35 -29.75 -41.42 -7.94
C GLU A 35 -28.60 -40.49 -8.34
N LYS A 36 -27.40 -41.04 -8.62
CA LYS A 36 -26.27 -40.26 -9.12
C LYS A 36 -26.56 -39.57 -10.45
N LEU A 37 -27.33 -40.19 -11.34
CA LEU A 37 -27.73 -39.59 -12.61
C LEU A 37 -28.78 -38.48 -12.42
N LYS A 38 -29.74 -38.67 -11.51
CA LYS A 38 -30.73 -37.64 -11.16
C LYS A 38 -30.08 -36.40 -10.54
N ASP A 39 -29.10 -36.58 -9.66
CA ASP A 39 -28.34 -35.47 -9.10
C ASP A 39 -27.57 -34.68 -10.17
N LYS A 40 -26.97 -35.40 -11.13
CA LYS A 40 -26.30 -34.78 -12.28
C LYS A 40 -27.30 -34.02 -13.15
N GLU A 41 -28.42 -34.61 -13.50
CA GLU A 41 -29.47 -33.94 -14.29
C GLU A 41 -30.03 -32.70 -13.58
N PHE A 42 -30.24 -32.77 -12.26
CA PHE A 42 -30.66 -31.62 -11.47
C PHE A 42 -29.63 -30.48 -11.52
N ASN A 43 -28.34 -30.81 -11.41
CA ASN A 43 -27.26 -29.83 -11.52
C ASN A 43 -27.15 -29.23 -12.93
N PHE A 44 -27.25 -30.04 -13.98
CA PHE A 44 -27.24 -29.55 -15.36
C PHE A 44 -28.48 -28.73 -15.71
N LYS A 45 -29.65 -29.09 -15.17
CA LYS A 45 -30.88 -28.33 -15.32
C LYS A 45 -30.76 -26.98 -14.60
N ARG A 46 -30.24 -26.95 -13.37
CA ARG A 46 -29.94 -25.70 -12.66
C ARG A 46 -28.94 -24.81 -13.41
N LEU A 47 -27.91 -25.39 -14.04
CA LEU A 47 -26.95 -24.67 -14.88
C LEU A 47 -27.55 -24.14 -16.20
N ARG A 48 -28.54 -24.83 -16.77
CA ARG A 48 -29.31 -24.35 -17.94
C ARG A 48 -30.37 -23.32 -17.58
N ASP A 49 -30.97 -23.47 -16.39
CA ASP A 49 -32.00 -22.58 -15.85
C ASP A 49 -31.40 -21.31 -15.22
N MET A 50 -30.09 -21.28 -14.93
CA MET A 50 -29.27 -20.06 -14.88
C MET A 50 -29.27 -19.43 -16.28
N THR A 51 -30.35 -18.71 -16.54
CA THR A 51 -30.86 -18.30 -17.84
C THR A 51 -30.20 -17.03 -18.35
N GLU A 52 -30.45 -16.71 -19.63
CA GLU A 52 -30.04 -15.46 -20.30
C GLU A 52 -30.33 -14.18 -19.51
N GLU A 53 -31.30 -14.20 -18.58
CA GLU A 53 -31.59 -13.09 -17.66
C GLU A 53 -30.46 -12.84 -16.65
N GLU A 54 -29.84 -13.89 -16.09
CA GLU A 54 -28.70 -13.73 -15.16
C GLU A 54 -27.43 -13.32 -15.91
N LEU A 55 -27.22 -13.83 -17.13
CA LEU A 55 -26.19 -13.36 -18.06
C LEU A 55 -26.41 -11.88 -18.44
N GLY A 56 -27.66 -11.49 -18.72
CA GLY A 56 -28.05 -10.11 -18.99
C GLY A 56 -27.82 -9.20 -17.78
N ARG A 57 -28.17 -9.65 -16.57
CA ARG A 57 -27.90 -8.92 -15.32
C ARG A 57 -26.41 -8.81 -15.04
N LEU A 58 -25.62 -9.87 -15.25
CA LEU A 58 -24.16 -9.82 -15.14
C LEU A 58 -23.56 -8.77 -16.08
N SER A 59 -24.01 -8.73 -17.34
CA SER A 59 -23.61 -7.72 -18.32
C SER A 59 -23.94 -6.29 -17.87
N VAL A 60 -25.12 -6.06 -17.30
CA VAL A 60 -25.53 -4.74 -16.78
C VAL A 60 -24.71 -4.37 -15.54
N VAL A 61 -24.47 -5.33 -14.65
CA VAL A 61 -23.67 -5.13 -13.43
C VAL A 61 -22.22 -4.83 -13.79
N GLU A 62 -21.61 -5.56 -14.73
CA GLU A 62 -20.26 -5.30 -15.24
C GLU A 62 -20.14 -3.90 -15.83
N LYS A 63 -21.08 -3.49 -16.69
CA LYS A 63 -21.09 -2.12 -17.24
C LYS A 63 -21.21 -1.06 -16.15
N SER A 64 -22.06 -1.31 -15.15
CA SER A 64 -22.21 -0.39 -14.02
C SER A 64 -20.95 -0.31 -13.15
N LEU A 65 -20.23 -1.42 -13.01
CA LEU A 65 -18.95 -1.49 -12.30
C LEU A 65 -17.86 -0.74 -13.05
N MET A 66 -17.74 -0.94 -14.37
CA MET A 66 -16.80 -0.20 -15.20
C MET A 66 -17.03 1.30 -15.12
N GLN A 67 -18.28 1.77 -15.25
CA GLN A 67 -18.61 3.19 -15.12
C GLN A 67 -18.30 3.76 -13.74
N LYS A 68 -18.51 2.98 -12.66
CA LYS A 68 -18.13 3.40 -11.31
C LYS A 68 -16.61 3.44 -11.15
N GLN A 69 -15.90 2.50 -11.73
CA GLN A 69 -14.45 2.47 -11.69
C GLN A 69 -13.84 3.66 -12.44
N GLU A 70 -14.33 3.98 -13.65
CA GLU A 70 -13.91 5.18 -14.39
C GLU A 70 -14.14 6.46 -13.58
N LYS A 71 -15.32 6.61 -12.96
CA LYS A 71 -15.60 7.77 -12.08
C LYS A 71 -14.66 7.83 -10.88
N LEU A 72 -14.39 6.71 -10.22
CA LEU A 72 -13.47 6.66 -9.09
C LEU A 72 -12.04 7.01 -9.51
N GLU A 73 -11.60 6.57 -10.69
CA GLU A 73 -10.29 6.92 -11.24
C GLU A 73 -10.20 8.41 -11.59
N GLU A 74 -11.24 8.99 -12.18
CA GLU A 74 -11.33 10.44 -12.43
C GLU A 74 -11.34 11.25 -11.13
N GLU A 75 -12.15 10.85 -10.16
CA GLU A 75 -12.20 11.49 -8.84
C GLU A 75 -10.85 11.39 -8.13
N SER A 76 -10.21 10.21 -8.16
CA SER A 76 -8.88 9.98 -7.58
C SER A 76 -7.82 10.88 -8.22
N LYS A 77 -7.78 10.96 -9.55
CA LYS A 77 -6.87 11.87 -10.27
C LYS A 77 -7.13 13.33 -9.91
N SER A 78 -8.40 13.75 -9.86
CA SER A 78 -8.77 15.12 -9.51
C SER A 78 -8.46 15.46 -8.05
N PHE A 79 -8.53 14.49 -7.15
CA PHE A 79 -8.19 14.66 -5.74
C PHE A 79 -6.67 14.77 -5.58
N ALA A 80 -5.91 13.88 -6.22
CA ALA A 80 -4.46 13.93 -6.23
C ALA A 80 -3.94 15.28 -6.77
N SER A 81 -4.51 15.78 -7.88
CA SER A 81 -4.11 17.07 -8.44
C SER A 81 -4.43 18.24 -7.48
N LYS A 82 -5.59 18.23 -6.82
CA LYS A 82 -5.96 19.24 -5.82
C LYS A 82 -5.05 19.23 -4.60
N VAL A 83 -4.65 18.05 -4.11
CA VAL A 83 -3.73 17.92 -2.97
C VAL A 83 -2.36 18.48 -3.34
N ILE A 84 -1.83 18.13 -4.51
CA ILE A 84 -0.56 18.66 -5.02
C ILE A 84 -0.64 20.19 -5.15
N GLU A 85 -1.71 20.71 -5.75
CA GLU A 85 -1.90 22.15 -5.94
C GLU A 85 -2.05 22.90 -4.62
N SER A 86 -2.74 22.32 -3.63
CA SER A 86 -2.83 22.86 -2.28
C SER A 86 -1.45 22.98 -1.63
N HIS A 87 -0.65 21.90 -1.65
CA HIS A 87 0.71 21.92 -1.10
C HIS A 87 1.65 22.87 -1.85
N LYS A 88 1.47 23.00 -3.17
CA LYS A 88 2.17 23.96 -4.01
C LYS A 88 1.88 25.39 -3.55
N ASN A 89 0.60 25.72 -3.35
CA ASN A 89 0.15 27.05 -2.92
C ASN A 89 0.61 27.38 -1.50
N ASP A 90 0.50 26.43 -0.57
CA ASP A 90 0.99 26.57 0.81
C ASP A 90 2.49 26.88 0.82
N SER A 91 3.28 26.08 0.08
CA SER A 91 4.73 26.25 0.03
C SER A 91 5.13 27.58 -0.60
N LEU A 92 4.41 28.01 -1.63
CA LEU A 92 4.66 29.25 -2.34
C LEU A 92 4.27 30.47 -1.51
N ALA A 93 3.19 30.40 -0.73
CA ALA A 93 2.80 31.43 0.23
C ALA A 93 3.85 31.59 1.34
N VAL A 94 4.40 30.49 1.86
CA VAL A 94 5.47 30.52 2.88
C VAL A 94 6.77 31.13 2.36
N LEU A 95 7.14 30.84 1.10
CA LEU A 95 8.43 31.27 0.54
C LEU A 95 8.44 32.70 -0.01
N VAL A 96 7.32 33.16 -0.56
CA VAL A 96 7.26 34.43 -1.31
C VAL A 96 6.33 35.45 -0.65
N GLY A 97 5.40 35.02 0.22
CA GLY A 97 4.41 35.91 0.82
C GLY A 97 3.49 36.50 -0.25
N ASP A 98 3.47 37.83 -0.38
CA ASP A 98 2.58 38.59 -1.29
C ASP A 98 3.26 39.13 -2.55
N ASP A 99 4.55 38.88 -2.76
CA ASP A 99 5.28 39.39 -3.94
C ASP A 99 4.90 38.64 -5.23
N ALA A 100 3.99 39.24 -6.01
CA ALA A 100 3.46 38.66 -7.23
C ALA A 100 4.51 38.37 -8.33
N ASP A 101 5.60 39.13 -8.37
CA ASP A 101 6.64 38.95 -9.39
C ASP A 101 7.57 37.80 -9.04
N MET A 102 7.91 37.63 -7.76
CA MET A 102 8.64 36.45 -7.32
C MET A 102 7.81 35.18 -7.43
N LYS A 103 6.49 35.23 -7.20
CA LYS A 103 5.61 34.05 -7.38
C LYS A 103 5.70 33.51 -8.80
N LYS A 104 5.63 34.38 -9.81
CA LYS A 104 5.72 34.00 -11.23
C LYS A 104 7.06 33.38 -11.57
N LYS A 105 8.16 33.94 -11.06
CA LYS A 105 9.51 33.42 -11.30
C LYS A 105 9.70 32.04 -10.67
N VAL A 106 9.24 31.86 -9.42
CA VAL A 106 9.32 30.57 -8.73
C VAL A 106 8.50 29.50 -9.47
N LEU A 107 7.28 29.83 -9.91
CA LEU A 107 6.45 28.91 -10.69
C LEU A 107 7.11 28.48 -12.00
N PHE A 108 7.69 29.44 -12.74
CA PHE A 108 8.42 29.16 -13.97
C PHE A 108 9.59 28.18 -13.75
N HIS A 109 10.36 28.38 -12.67
CA HIS A 109 11.46 27.48 -12.34
C HIS A 109 10.97 26.12 -11.82
N TYR A 110 9.87 26.09 -11.08
CA TYR A 110 9.25 24.85 -10.59
C TYR A 110 8.76 23.96 -11.73
N GLU A 111 8.07 24.53 -12.73
CA GLU A 111 7.60 23.77 -13.92
C GLU A 111 8.76 23.24 -14.77
N ARG A 112 9.93 23.88 -14.70
CA ARG A 112 11.15 23.42 -15.37
C ARG A 112 11.83 22.26 -14.63
N LEU A 113 11.61 22.10 -13.33
CA LEU A 113 12.05 20.94 -12.56
C LEU A 113 11.09 19.76 -12.90
N LYS A 114 11.34 19.13 -14.06
CA LYS A 114 10.47 18.17 -14.77
C LYS A 114 10.03 16.91 -14.01
N ASP A 115 10.51 16.68 -12.80
CA ASP A 115 10.11 15.51 -12.03
C ASP A 115 8.80 15.80 -11.30
N GLU A 116 7.76 15.00 -11.52
CA GLU A 116 6.54 15.08 -10.71
C GLU A 116 6.90 14.75 -9.25
N ALA A 117 6.76 15.73 -8.35
CA ALA A 117 6.87 15.47 -6.92
C ALA A 117 5.57 14.82 -6.43
N VAL A 118 5.70 13.66 -5.80
CA VAL A 118 4.55 12.87 -5.34
C VAL A 118 4.26 13.15 -3.88
N THR A 119 5.28 13.52 -3.10
CA THR A 119 5.14 13.78 -1.67
C THR A 119 5.17 15.26 -1.33
N LYS A 120 4.53 15.64 -0.22
CA LYS A 120 4.52 17.02 0.30
C LYS A 120 5.95 17.55 0.53
N GLU A 121 6.84 16.70 1.01
CA GLU A 121 8.24 17.05 1.30
C GLU A 121 9.02 17.34 0.01
N GLU A 122 8.82 16.53 -1.03
CA GLU A 122 9.40 16.76 -2.36
C GLU A 122 8.88 18.04 -2.99
N ILE A 123 7.57 18.31 -2.90
CA ILE A 123 6.96 19.56 -3.41
C ILE A 123 7.62 20.76 -2.71
N ALA A 124 7.76 20.71 -1.39
CA ALA A 124 8.39 21.77 -0.60
C ALA A 124 9.90 21.93 -0.88
N SER A 125 10.61 20.84 -1.17
CA SER A 125 12.04 20.89 -1.56
C SER A 125 12.20 21.53 -2.93
N LYS A 126 11.45 21.08 -3.94
CA LYS A 126 11.50 21.64 -5.30
C LYS A 126 11.04 23.09 -5.34
N MET A 127 10.07 23.48 -4.51
CA MET A 127 9.67 24.88 -4.37
C MET A 127 10.77 25.74 -3.76
N ARG A 128 11.52 25.23 -2.78
CA ARG A 128 12.71 25.90 -2.24
C ARG A 128 13.80 26.06 -3.30
N GLU A 129 14.06 25.01 -4.07
CA GLU A 129 15.03 25.06 -5.19
C GLU A 129 14.61 26.07 -6.27
N ALA A 130 13.34 26.05 -6.68
CA ALA A 130 12.79 27.00 -7.63
C ALA A 130 12.85 28.45 -7.12
N TRP A 131 12.66 28.66 -5.81
CA TRP A 131 12.81 29.96 -5.17
C TRP A 131 14.26 30.44 -5.15
N LEU A 132 15.22 29.56 -4.86
CA LEU A 132 16.66 29.89 -4.94
C LEU A 132 17.07 30.28 -6.37
N LEU A 133 16.57 29.55 -7.38
CA LEU A 133 16.81 29.85 -8.79
C LEU A 133 16.18 31.18 -9.22
N ALA A 134 14.95 31.45 -8.76
CA ALA A 134 14.21 32.68 -9.06
C ALA A 134 14.83 33.92 -8.40
N GLY A 135 15.36 33.77 -7.18
CA GLY A 135 15.97 34.85 -6.39
C GLY A 135 17.35 35.26 -6.91
N GLY A 136 17.92 34.54 -7.89
CA GLY A 136 19.21 34.86 -8.47
C GLY A 136 20.35 34.84 -7.46
N ILE A 137 20.21 34.08 -6.37
CA ILE A 137 21.29 33.89 -5.42
C ILE A 137 22.38 33.13 -6.18
N LYS A 138 23.43 33.87 -6.57
CA LYS A 138 24.74 33.30 -6.89
C LYS A 138 24.97 32.24 -5.83
N SER A 139 25.08 30.98 -6.24
CA SER A 139 25.62 29.89 -5.44
C SER A 139 26.58 30.49 -4.41
N PHE A 140 26.18 30.49 -3.14
CA PHE A 140 27.17 30.64 -2.09
C PHE A 140 28.07 29.45 -2.30
N SER A 141 29.20 29.70 -2.96
CA SER A 141 30.38 28.84 -3.11
C SER A 141 30.07 27.36 -2.93
N THR A 142 30.11 26.59 -4.02
CA THR A 142 30.31 25.14 -3.99
C THR A 142 31.66 24.81 -3.34
N THR A 143 31.76 24.96 -2.02
CA THR A 143 32.70 24.24 -1.18
C THR A 143 32.02 22.92 -0.85
N PRO A 144 32.54 21.78 -1.33
CA PRO A 144 31.96 20.48 -1.01
C PRO A 144 32.31 20.16 0.45
N ILE A 145 31.43 20.53 1.37
CA ILE A 145 31.55 20.11 2.78
C ILE A 145 30.62 18.92 2.97
N SER A 146 31.23 17.76 2.83
CA SER A 146 30.83 16.54 3.51
C SER A 146 30.63 16.86 5.01
N GLY A 147 29.39 16.73 5.48
CA GLY A 147 29.04 16.68 6.90
C GLY A 147 28.91 18.02 7.61
N GLY A 148 27.69 18.38 8.02
CA GLY A 148 27.49 19.43 9.03
C GLY A 148 26.24 20.27 8.79
N LEU A 149 25.17 19.90 9.48
CA LEU A 149 24.03 20.75 9.78
C LEU A 149 24.54 22.05 10.42
N ASP A 150 24.27 23.23 9.84
CA ASP A 150 24.03 24.47 10.59
C ASP A 150 23.66 25.64 9.68
N SER A 151 22.39 26.08 9.76
CA SER A 151 22.04 27.48 9.56
C SER A 151 20.87 27.85 10.48
N TYR A 152 21.18 27.86 11.77
CA TYR A 152 20.49 28.69 12.75
C TYR A 152 21.58 29.63 13.28
N TYR A 153 21.64 30.85 12.76
CA TYR A 153 22.46 31.90 13.37
C TYR A 153 21.69 32.48 14.56
N PRO A 154 22.09 32.26 15.83
CA PRO A 154 21.89 33.28 16.85
C PRO A 154 22.98 34.35 16.65
N SER A 155 22.58 35.61 16.79
CA SER A 155 23.50 36.74 16.84
C SER A 155 24.62 36.46 17.86
N PRO A 156 25.90 36.80 17.58
CA PRO A 156 26.98 36.54 18.53
C PRO A 156 26.81 37.46 19.74
N THR A 157 26.18 36.97 20.80
CA THR A 157 26.37 37.52 22.14
C THR A 157 27.84 37.39 22.47
N SER A 158 28.52 38.52 22.58
CA SER A 158 29.90 38.64 23.05
C SER A 158 30.07 37.83 24.34
N PHE A 159 30.83 36.73 24.26
CA PHE A 159 31.31 36.03 25.44
C PHE A 159 32.15 37.02 26.26
N LYS A 160 31.63 37.43 27.43
CA LYS A 160 32.44 38.15 28.42
C LYS A 160 33.48 37.16 28.93
N LYS A 161 34.73 37.38 28.56
CA LYS A 161 35.88 36.65 29.09
C LYS A 161 35.94 36.89 30.61
N GLY A 162 35.83 35.83 31.41
CA GLY A 162 36.01 35.88 32.86
C GLY A 162 34.80 35.53 33.75
N THR A 163 33.71 34.97 33.22
CA THR A 163 32.67 34.41 34.11
C THR A 163 33.14 33.09 34.71
N GLU A 164 33.26 33.05 36.04
CA GLU A 164 33.59 31.83 36.78
C GLU A 164 32.54 30.74 36.54
N LEU A 165 32.99 29.50 36.37
CA LEU A 165 32.11 28.34 36.21
C LEU A 165 31.15 28.22 37.41
N THR A 166 29.86 28.09 37.13
CA THR A 166 28.84 27.88 38.17
C THR A 166 29.05 26.52 38.84
N GLU A 167 28.60 26.36 40.09
CA GLU A 167 28.78 25.10 40.85
C GLU A 167 28.19 23.90 40.12
N THR A 168 27.04 24.09 39.48
CA THR A 168 26.38 23.07 38.63
C THR A 168 27.25 22.62 37.44
N GLN A 169 28.04 23.53 36.85
CA GLN A 169 28.94 23.21 35.75
C GLN A 169 30.18 22.46 36.24
N LYS A 170 30.67 22.78 37.44
CA LYS A 170 31.78 22.06 38.08
C LYS A 170 31.39 20.63 38.45
N GLU A 171 30.19 20.44 38.98
CA GLU A 171 29.66 19.10 39.30
C GLU A 171 29.46 18.24 38.05
N LEU A 172 28.90 18.82 36.98
CA LEU A 172 28.74 18.12 35.71
C LEU A 172 30.10 17.73 35.10
N ALA A 173 31.08 18.64 35.13
CA ALA A 173 32.42 18.37 34.64
C ALA A 173 33.10 17.23 35.42
N LYS A 174 32.92 17.19 36.75
CA LYS A 174 33.42 16.12 37.60
C LYS A 174 32.73 14.78 37.30
N ALA A 175 31.42 14.80 37.03
CA ALA A 175 30.68 13.62 36.59
C ALA A 175 31.14 13.10 35.21
N MET A 176 31.64 14.00 34.36
CA MET A 176 32.25 13.66 33.06
C MET A 176 33.73 13.28 33.15
N GLY A 177 34.28 13.14 34.37
CA GLY A 177 35.65 12.69 34.59
C GLY A 177 36.72 13.76 34.35
N ILE A 178 36.33 15.04 34.23
CA ILE A 178 37.27 16.16 34.12
C ILE A 178 37.86 16.42 35.51
N LYS A 179 39.19 16.44 35.59
CA LYS A 179 39.90 16.70 36.85
C LYS A 179 39.85 18.19 37.20
N ASP A 180 39.83 18.50 38.50
CA ASP A 180 39.78 19.88 39.00
C ASP A 180 40.94 20.75 38.51
N GLU A 181 42.09 20.14 38.18
CA GLU A 181 43.26 20.82 37.59
C GLU A 181 43.01 21.32 36.16
N ASP A 182 42.21 20.58 35.37
CA ASP A 182 41.86 20.99 34.02
C ASP A 182 40.78 22.08 34.03
N LEU A 183 39.87 22.06 35.01
CA LEU A 183 38.87 23.11 35.22
C LEU A 183 39.51 24.48 35.52
N LYS A 184 40.65 24.51 36.21
CA LYS A 184 41.40 25.74 36.48
C LYS A 184 41.98 26.40 35.22
N LYS A 185 42.22 25.66 34.13
CA LYS A 185 42.71 26.23 32.86
C LYS A 185 41.65 27.07 32.15
N TYR A 186 40.38 26.75 32.38
CA TYR A 186 39.24 27.41 31.76
C TYR A 186 38.63 28.52 32.64
N ASN A 187 39.09 28.65 33.89
CA ASN A 187 38.67 29.67 34.85
C ASN A 187 39.72 30.81 34.92
N LYS A 188 39.90 31.55 33.82
CA LYS A 188 40.79 32.71 33.71
C LYS A 188 40.05 33.94 33.18
#